data_AF-A0A957P0Q1-F1
#
_entry.id   AF-A0A957P0Q1-F1
#
_cell.length_a   1.000
_cell.length_b   1.000
_cell.length_c   1.000
_cell.angle_alpha   90.00
_cell.angle_beta   90.00
_cell.angle_gamma   90.00
#
_symmetry.space_group_name_H-M   'P 1'
#
loop_
_entity.id
_entity.type
_entity.pdbx_description
1 polymer ?
#
loop_
_entity_poly.entity_id
_entity_poly.type
_entity_poly.pdbx_seq_one_letter_code
_entity_poly.pdbx_strand_id
1 'polypeptide(L)'
;LGGAAMADEAVTGLARLANDESEWVRRNAAEALGTLDASGGGVVDALSQTLADADDQVRFTGALSLARLGSAAAGAVPALQGALKDENRYVRANAVDALNHIGTPEAQQVLIDYLLGSRWCPTTTPESTF
;
A
#
# COMPACT_ATOMS: atom_id res chain seq x y z
N LEU A 1 -3.23 14.96 -28.25
CA LEU A 1 -3.09 13.48 -28.34
C LEU A 1 -1.75 12.95 -27.80
N GLY A 2 -0.69 13.76 -27.61
CA GLY A 2 0.61 13.26 -27.12
C GLY A 2 0.82 13.16 -25.60
N GLY A 3 0.03 13.85 -24.77
CA GLY A 3 0.25 13.90 -23.32
C GLY A 3 -0.03 12.60 -22.57
N ALA A 4 -1.12 11.90 -22.93
CA ALA A 4 -1.50 10.65 -22.28
C ALA A 4 -0.54 9.49 -22.59
N ALA A 5 -0.02 9.42 -23.82
CA ALA A 5 0.92 8.37 -24.22
C ALA A 5 2.28 8.49 -23.50
N MET A 6 2.78 9.72 -23.31
CA MET A 6 4.01 9.94 -22.53
C MET A 6 3.84 9.62 -21.05
N ALA A 7 2.65 9.90 -20.49
CA ALA A 7 2.35 9.54 -19.10
C ALA A 7 2.33 8.00 -18.91
N ASP A 8 1.76 7.27 -19.85
CA ASP A 8 1.69 5.80 -19.81
C ASP A 8 3.07 5.14 -19.94
N GLU A 9 3.94 5.69 -20.80
CA GLU A 9 5.33 5.24 -20.94
C GLU A 9 6.15 5.51 -19.66
N ALA A 10 5.96 6.69 -19.03
CA ALA A 10 6.60 7.01 -17.76
C ALA A 10 6.15 6.06 -16.63
N VAL A 11 4.85 5.77 -16.54
CA VAL A 11 4.31 4.78 -15.58
C VAL A 11 4.93 3.40 -15.82
N THR A 12 5.00 2.96 -17.07
CA THR A 12 5.59 1.67 -17.43
C THR A 12 7.08 1.60 -17.04
N GLY A 13 7.84 2.66 -17.31
CA GLY A 13 9.24 2.75 -16.93
C GLY A 13 9.46 2.69 -15.42
N LEU A 14 8.66 3.42 -14.65
CA LEU A 14 8.71 3.41 -13.19
C LEU A 14 8.27 2.07 -12.59
N ALA A 15 7.22 1.45 -13.14
CA ALA A 15 6.78 0.12 -12.71
C ALA A 15 7.88 -0.93 -12.88
N ARG A 16 8.67 -0.84 -13.95
CA ARG A 16 9.86 -1.70 -14.13
C ARG A 16 10.92 -1.42 -13.06
N LEU A 17 11.20 -0.16 -12.77
CA LEU A 17 12.20 0.24 -11.75
C LEU A 17 11.76 -0.12 -10.32
N ALA A 18 10.47 -0.28 -10.06
CA ALA A 18 9.95 -0.81 -8.80
C ALA A 18 10.37 -2.27 -8.53
N ASN A 19 11.01 -2.93 -9.49
CA ASN A 19 11.55 -4.29 -9.41
C ASN A 19 13.08 -4.35 -9.66
N ASP A 20 13.77 -3.21 -9.56
CA ASP A 20 15.22 -3.13 -9.73
C ASP A 20 16.00 -3.90 -8.65
N GLU A 21 17.21 -4.34 -8.94
CA GLU A 21 18.06 -5.05 -7.97
C GLU A 21 18.37 -4.18 -6.74
N SER A 22 18.51 -2.87 -6.93
CA SER A 22 18.75 -1.92 -5.85
C SER A 22 17.47 -1.52 -5.13
N GLU A 23 17.41 -1.74 -3.82
CA GLU A 23 16.32 -1.29 -2.95
C GLU A 23 16.12 0.22 -2.99
N TRP A 24 17.22 0.98 -3.15
CA TRP A 24 17.16 2.42 -3.29
C TRP A 24 16.42 2.82 -4.58
N VAL A 25 16.68 2.15 -5.70
CA VAL A 25 15.99 2.41 -6.97
C VAL A 25 14.51 2.03 -6.85
N ARG A 26 14.20 0.85 -6.29
CA ARG A 26 12.81 0.40 -6.07
C ARG A 26 12.02 1.39 -5.23
N ARG A 27 12.61 1.87 -4.13
CA ARG A 27 12.00 2.86 -3.23
C ARG A 27 11.69 4.17 -3.96
N ASN A 28 12.64 4.72 -4.70
CA ASN A 28 12.43 5.97 -5.44
C ASN A 28 11.39 5.80 -6.56
N ALA A 29 11.34 4.63 -7.20
CA ALA A 29 10.31 4.32 -8.18
C ALA A 29 8.90 4.28 -7.54
N ALA A 30 8.76 3.62 -6.38
CA ALA A 30 7.52 3.59 -5.62
C ALA A 30 7.08 4.98 -5.13
N GLU A 31 8.02 5.81 -4.70
CA GLU A 31 7.72 7.20 -4.33
C GLU A 31 7.22 8.00 -5.53
N ALA A 32 7.93 7.93 -6.67
CA ALA A 32 7.54 8.62 -7.89
C ALA A 32 6.15 8.20 -8.37
N LEU A 33 5.87 6.89 -8.41
CA LEU A 33 4.55 6.35 -8.76
C LEU A 33 3.42 6.92 -7.88
N GLY A 34 3.66 7.09 -6.57
CA GLY A 34 2.69 7.67 -5.64
C GLY A 34 2.45 9.17 -5.79
N THR A 35 3.22 9.85 -6.65
CA THR A 35 3.01 11.28 -6.99
C THR A 35 2.30 11.49 -8.33
N LEU A 36 2.08 10.41 -9.09
CA LEU A 36 1.38 10.45 -10.36
C LEU A 36 -0.12 10.31 -10.17
N ASP A 37 -0.89 10.83 -11.12
CA ASP A 37 -2.32 10.52 -11.19
C ASP A 37 -2.49 9.02 -11.47
N ALA A 38 -3.27 8.35 -10.62
CA ALA A 38 -3.58 6.92 -10.70
C ALA A 38 -4.44 6.52 -11.92
N SER A 39 -4.68 7.43 -12.85
CA SER A 39 -5.38 7.18 -14.11
C SER A 39 -4.53 6.39 -15.12
N GLY A 40 -3.21 6.25 -14.88
CA GLY A 40 -2.34 5.33 -15.62
C GLY A 40 -2.55 3.88 -15.16
N GLY A 41 -2.89 2.98 -16.09
CA GLY A 41 -3.42 1.64 -15.83
C GLY A 41 -2.51 0.62 -15.11
N GLY A 42 -1.36 1.03 -14.56
CA GLY A 42 -0.42 0.16 -13.86
C GLY A 42 0.16 0.73 -12.57
N VAL A 43 -0.22 1.94 -12.15
CA VAL A 43 0.33 2.58 -10.94
C VAL A 43 -0.02 1.77 -9.69
N VAL A 44 -1.30 1.42 -9.53
CA VAL A 44 -1.81 0.70 -8.36
C VAL A 44 -1.21 -0.70 -8.26
N ASP A 45 -1.09 -1.40 -9.38
CA ASP A 45 -0.51 -2.76 -9.43
C ASP A 45 0.97 -2.75 -9.04
N ALA A 46 1.75 -1.83 -9.62
CA ALA A 46 3.17 -1.69 -9.31
C ALA A 46 3.40 -1.36 -7.82
N LEU A 47 2.63 -0.42 -7.27
CA LEU A 47 2.70 -0.09 -5.85
C LEU A 47 2.25 -1.26 -4.96
N SER A 48 1.22 -2.01 -5.36
CA SER A 48 0.77 -3.19 -4.60
C SER A 48 1.84 -4.27 -4.51
N GLN A 49 2.65 -4.46 -5.55
CA GLN A 49 3.79 -5.40 -5.52
C GLN A 49 4.85 -4.99 -4.50
N THR A 50 5.11 -3.69 -4.34
CA THR A 50 6.12 -3.20 -3.39
C THR A 50 5.78 -3.49 -1.92
N LEU A 51 4.52 -3.79 -1.60
CA LEU A 51 4.10 -4.18 -0.25
C LEU A 51 4.64 -5.55 0.19
N ALA A 52 5.17 -6.35 -0.74
CA ALA A 52 5.81 -7.64 -0.46
C ALA A 52 7.33 -7.60 -0.64
N ASP A 53 7.93 -6.41 -0.75
CA ASP A 53 9.38 -6.26 -0.93
C ASP A 53 10.18 -6.79 0.26
N ALA A 54 11.38 -7.30 -0.01
CA ALA A 54 12.29 -7.75 1.03
C ALA A 54 12.77 -6.59 1.93
N ASP A 55 12.90 -5.39 1.38
CA ASP A 55 13.32 -4.19 2.10
C ASP A 55 12.13 -3.44 2.72
N ASP A 56 12.25 -3.11 4.00
CA ASP A 56 11.15 -2.52 4.76
C ASP A 56 10.87 -1.06 4.37
N GLN A 57 11.85 -0.33 3.84
CA GLN A 57 11.67 1.03 3.33
C GLN A 57 10.91 1.01 2.02
N VAL A 58 11.14 0.02 1.16
CA VAL A 58 10.35 -0.16 -0.06
C VAL A 58 8.90 -0.46 0.29
N ARG A 59 8.64 -1.41 1.21
CA ARG A 59 7.27 -1.70 1.68
C ARG A 59 6.59 -0.47 2.31
N PHE A 60 7.32 0.28 3.14
CA PHE A 60 6.85 1.50 3.77
C PHE A 60 6.43 2.53 2.71
N THR A 61 7.30 2.78 1.73
CA THR A 61 7.04 3.75 0.66
C THR A 61 5.87 3.29 -0.20
N GLY A 62 5.76 1.99 -0.51
CA GLY A 62 4.61 1.42 -1.21
C GLY A 62 3.28 1.73 -0.53
N ALA A 63 3.18 1.42 0.77
CA ALA A 63 1.99 1.68 1.56
C ALA A 63 1.66 3.19 1.64
N LEU A 64 2.67 4.04 1.87
CA LEU A 64 2.51 5.49 1.91
C LEU A 64 2.01 6.04 0.56
N SER A 65 2.58 5.58 -0.55
CA SER A 65 2.19 5.97 -1.90
C SER A 65 0.74 5.57 -2.19
N LEU A 66 0.33 4.35 -1.82
CA LEU A 66 -1.08 3.93 -1.95
C LEU A 66 -2.02 4.79 -1.11
N ALA A 67 -1.60 5.20 0.10
CA ALA A 67 -2.37 6.14 0.92
C ALA A 67 -2.55 7.52 0.27
N ARG A 68 -1.54 8.00 -0.48
CA ARG A 68 -1.62 9.26 -1.23
C ARG A 68 -2.60 9.17 -2.40
N LEU A 69 -2.69 8.02 -3.08
CA LEU A 69 -3.62 7.80 -4.18
C LEU A 69 -5.10 7.74 -3.72
N GLY A 70 -5.34 7.41 -2.44
CA GLY A 70 -6.68 7.38 -1.85
C GLY A 70 -7.61 6.41 -2.59
N SER A 71 -8.84 6.85 -2.90
CA SER A 71 -9.86 6.00 -3.54
C SER A 71 -9.44 5.36 -4.86
N ALA A 72 -8.49 5.96 -5.58
CA ALA A 72 -7.97 5.38 -6.81
C ALA A 72 -7.16 4.09 -6.58
N ALA A 73 -6.67 3.85 -5.35
CA ALA A 73 -5.96 2.64 -4.97
C ALA A 73 -6.87 1.49 -4.54
N ALA A 74 -8.16 1.50 -4.88
CA ALA A 74 -9.11 0.44 -4.50
C ALA A 74 -8.64 -0.99 -4.87
N GLY A 75 -7.93 -1.14 -6.00
CA GLY A 75 -7.35 -2.43 -6.41
C GLY A 75 -6.30 -2.99 -5.44
N ALA A 76 -5.69 -2.16 -4.60
CA ALA A 76 -4.63 -2.56 -3.66
C ALA A 76 -5.15 -3.11 -2.33
N VAL A 77 -6.47 -3.11 -2.08
CA VAL A 77 -7.06 -3.55 -0.80
C VAL A 77 -6.56 -4.94 -0.34
N PRO A 78 -6.50 -5.98 -1.20
CA PRO A 78 -5.98 -7.29 -0.78
C PRO A 78 -4.51 -7.26 -0.36
N ALA A 79 -3.67 -6.50 -1.06
CA ALA A 79 -2.25 -6.38 -0.74
C ALA A 79 -2.04 -5.59 0.56
N LEU A 80 -2.80 -4.52 0.76
CA LEU A 80 -2.80 -3.73 2.00
C LEU A 80 -3.28 -4.55 3.20
N GLN A 81 -4.27 -5.44 3.03
CA GLN A 81 -4.68 -6.38 4.08
C GLN A 81 -3.52 -7.30 4.51
N GLY A 82 -2.66 -7.71 3.57
CA GLY A 82 -1.42 -8.42 3.88
C GLY A 82 -0.45 -7.55 4.69
N ALA A 83 -0.23 -6.31 4.26
CA ALA A 83 0.67 -5.35 4.91
C ALA A 83 0.26 -4.96 6.34
N LEU A 84 -1.00 -5.15 6.73
CA LEU A 84 -1.43 -5.01 8.13
C LEU A 84 -0.76 -6.00 9.09
N LYS A 85 -0.13 -7.06 8.57
CA LYS A 85 0.61 -8.07 9.34
C LYS A 85 2.13 -7.89 9.26
N ASP A 86 2.59 -6.81 8.66
CA ASP A 86 4.02 -6.54 8.49
C ASP A 86 4.75 -6.48 9.83
N GLU A 87 5.99 -6.93 9.88
CA GLU A 87 6.84 -6.83 11.07
C GLU A 87 7.14 -5.36 11.43
N ASN A 88 7.30 -4.50 10.43
CA ASN A 88 7.59 -3.09 10.61
C ASN A 88 6.29 -2.33 10.91
N ARG A 89 6.24 -1.73 12.11
CA ARG A 89 5.07 -0.97 12.59
C ARG A 89 4.67 0.20 11.69
N TYR A 90 5.63 0.79 10.97
CA TYR A 90 5.35 1.92 10.09
C TYR A 90 4.71 1.47 8.77
N VAL A 91 5.06 0.27 8.28
CA VAL A 91 4.35 -0.35 7.16
C VAL A 91 2.89 -0.61 7.55
N ARG A 92 2.67 -1.21 8.74
CA ARG A 92 1.31 -1.42 9.27
C ARG A 92 0.51 -0.12 9.39
N ALA A 93 1.12 0.94 9.93
CA ALA A 93 0.47 2.24 10.10
C ALA A 93 0.05 2.83 8.74
N ASN A 94 0.95 2.85 7.76
CA ASN A 94 0.60 3.34 6.42
C ASN A 94 -0.43 2.45 5.72
N ALA A 95 -0.43 1.14 5.96
CA ALA A 95 -1.45 0.25 5.41
C ALA A 95 -2.85 0.57 5.98
N VAL A 96 -2.94 0.87 7.27
CA VAL A 96 -4.17 1.38 7.91
C VAL A 96 -4.61 2.69 7.26
N ASP A 97 -3.70 3.66 7.14
CA ASP A 97 -4.00 4.96 6.53
C ASP A 97 -4.47 4.82 5.08
N ALA A 98 -3.83 3.93 4.30
CA ALA A 98 -4.19 3.67 2.93
C ALA A 98 -5.58 3.06 2.79
N LEU A 99 -5.91 2.04 3.59
CA LEU A 99 -7.26 1.46 3.59
C LEU A 99 -8.31 2.49 4.00
N ASN A 100 -7.99 3.38 4.94
CA ASN A 100 -8.89 4.44 5.38
C ASN A 100 -9.14 5.47 4.26
N HIS A 101 -8.09 5.88 3.55
CA HIS A 101 -8.21 6.81 2.42
C HIS A 101 -8.86 6.19 1.18
N ILE A 102 -8.68 4.89 0.95
CA ILE A 102 -9.37 4.15 -0.11
C ILE A 102 -10.88 4.18 0.13
N GLY A 103 -11.31 3.90 1.36
CA GLY A 103 -12.67 4.16 1.84
C GLY A 103 -13.78 3.34 1.19
N THR A 104 -13.47 2.32 0.36
CA THR A 104 -14.47 1.40 -0.17
C THR A 104 -15.04 0.52 0.94
N PRO A 105 -16.25 -0.06 0.77
CA PRO A 105 -16.82 -0.98 1.76
C PRO A 105 -15.89 -2.13 2.12
N GLU A 106 -15.15 -2.66 1.14
CA GLU A 106 -14.17 -3.73 1.35
C GLU A 106 -13.00 -3.25 2.21
N ALA A 107 -12.45 -2.06 1.92
CA ALA A 107 -11.36 -1.47 2.69
C ALA A 107 -11.78 -1.18 4.15
N GLN A 108 -13.00 -0.67 4.34
CA GLN A 108 -13.58 -0.44 5.67
C GLN A 108 -13.77 -1.75 6.44
N GLN A 109 -14.24 -2.81 5.78
CA GLN A 109 -14.39 -4.11 6.41
C GLN A 109 -13.04 -4.67 6.88
N VAL A 110 -12.01 -4.58 6.03
CA VAL A 110 -10.63 -5.00 6.40
C VAL A 110 -10.13 -4.22 7.62
N LEU A 111 -10.36 -2.91 7.68
CA LEU A 111 -9.99 -2.09 8.84
C LEU A 111 -10.73 -2.50 10.10
N ILE A 112 -12.05 -2.70 10.02
CA ILE A 112 -12.86 -3.13 11.17
C ILE A 112 -12.35 -4.46 11.71
N ASP A 113 -12.13 -5.45 10.84
CA ASP A 113 -11.63 -6.76 11.24
C ASP A 113 -10.26 -6.66 11.93
N TYR A 114 -9.35 -5.86 11.37
CA TYR A 114 -8.02 -5.62 11.95
C TYR A 114 -8.07 -4.91 13.29
N LEU A 115 -8.87 -3.85 13.42
CA LEU A 115 -9.00 -3.07 14.65
C LEU A 115 -9.70 -3.87 15.75
N LEU A 116 -10.71 -4.68 15.41
CA LEU A 116 -11.33 -5.61 16.35
C LEU A 116 -10.33 -6.64 16.84
N GLY A 117 -9.52 -7.23 15.96
CA GLY A 117 -8.45 -8.16 16.36
C GLY A 117 -7.37 -7.51 17.22
N SER A 118 -7.00 -6.26 16.93
CA SER A 118 -5.97 -5.50 17.65
C SER A 118 -6.44 -4.97 19.02
N ARG A 119 -7.76 -4.87 19.23
CA ARG A 119 -8.37 -4.36 20.46
C ARG A 119 -8.29 -5.36 21.62
N TRP A 120 -8.16 -6.65 21.32
CA TRP A 120 -8.00 -7.68 22.33
C TRP A 120 -6.51 -7.89 22.58
N CYS A 121 -6.05 -7.57 23.80
CA CYS A 121 -4.82 -8.16 24.28
C CYS A 121 -5.04 -9.69 24.21
N PRO A 122 -4.08 -10.50 23.72
CA PRO A 122 -4.26 -11.95 23.70
C PRO A 122 -4.51 -12.56 25.09
N THR A 123 -4.36 -11.78 26.16
CA THR A 123 -4.70 -12.14 27.54
C THR A 123 -6.05 -11.62 28.04
N THR A 124 -6.73 -10.69 27.35
CA THR A 124 -8.08 -10.26 27.72
C THR A 124 -9.13 -11.11 27.01
N THR A 125 -9.51 -12.20 27.65
CA THR A 125 -10.66 -13.04 27.27
C THR A 125 -11.85 -12.75 28.17
N PRO A 126 -13.07 -13.24 27.85
CA PRO A 126 -14.19 -13.20 28.79
C PRO A 126 -13.88 -13.86 30.14
N GLU A 127 -12.95 -14.82 30.19
CA GLU A 127 -12.50 -15.46 31.43
C GLU A 127 -11.38 -14.70 32.17
N SER A 128 -10.78 -13.70 31.53
CA SER A 128 -9.67 -12.92 32.07
C SER A 128 -9.82 -11.47 31.66
N THR A 129 -10.84 -10.82 32.20
CA THR A 129 -10.96 -9.38 32.22
C THR A 129 -9.96 -8.86 33.24
N PHE A 130 -8.89 -8.18 32.82
CA PHE A 130 -8.31 -7.18 33.72
C PHE A 130 -9.37 -6.11 34.01
#